data_AF-X8DHN3-F1
#
_entry.id   AF-X8DHN3-F1
#
_cell.length_a   1.000
_cell.length_b   1.000
_cell.length_c   1.000
_cell.angle_alpha   90.00
_cell.angle_beta   90.00
_cell.angle_gamma   90.00
#
_symmetry.space_group_name_H-M   'P 1'
#
loop_
_entity.id
_entity.type
_entity.pdbx_description
1 polymer ?
#
loop_
_entity_poly.entity_id
_entity_poly.type
_entity_poly.pdbx_seq_one_letter_code
_entity_poly.pdbx_strand_id
1 'polypeptide(L)' 'MIRGVIAAGNTNFGAEYCYAGKVISAKCDVPYLYRFELMGTAEDVEQVLDGLDEFWKDTPWRQPRQLQNQ' A
#
# COMPACT_ATOMS: atom_id res chain seq x y z
N MET A 1 3.92 -13.50 -1.94
CA MET A 1 2.73 -12.69 -1.60
C MET A 1 3.13 -11.23 -1.52
N ILE A 2 2.26 -10.31 -1.91
CA ILE A 2 2.48 -8.86 -1.72
C ILE A 2 2.37 -8.50 -0.22
N ARG A 3 3.01 -7.39 0.20
CA ARG A 3 3.06 -6.96 1.61
C ARG A 3 2.27 -5.69 1.91
N GLY A 4 1.96 -4.90 0.88
CA GLY A 4 1.24 -3.65 0.94
C GLY A 4 0.96 -3.17 -0.47
N VAL A 5 0.16 -2.12 -0.60
CA VAL A 5 -0.14 -1.47 -1.88
C VAL A 5 0.00 0.04 -1.75
N ILE A 6 0.58 0.68 -2.77
CA ILE A 6 0.58 2.13 -2.99
C ILE A 6 -0.09 2.33 -4.34
N ALA A 7 -0.93 3.36 -4.49
CA ALA A 7 -1.69 3.57 -5.73
C ALA A 7 -1.59 5.00 -6.25
N ALA A 8 -1.26 5.13 -7.52
CA ALA A 8 -1.33 6.38 -8.27
C ALA A 8 -2.71 6.56 -8.91
N GLY A 9 -3.14 7.80 -9.11
CA GLY A 9 -4.41 8.11 -9.74
C GLY A 9 -4.49 9.56 -10.19
N ASN A 10 -5.69 10.04 -10.49
CA ASN A 10 -5.93 11.45 -10.78
C ASN A 10 -7.13 11.94 -9.96
N THR A 11 -6.98 13.06 -9.27
CA THR A 11 -7.98 13.63 -8.36
C THR A 11 -9.23 14.09 -9.08
N ASN A 12 -9.17 14.32 -10.40
CA ASN A 12 -10.33 14.58 -11.24
C ASN A 12 -11.33 13.41 -11.26
N PHE A 13 -10.92 12.21 -10.83
CA PHE A 13 -11.83 11.08 -10.62
C PHE A 13 -12.59 11.13 -9.29
N GLY A 14 -12.42 12.17 -8.46
CA GLY A 14 -13.23 12.37 -7.26
C GLY A 14 -13.19 11.18 -6.29
N ALA A 15 -14.34 10.55 -6.07
CA ALA A 15 -14.48 9.42 -5.13
C ALA A 15 -13.66 8.19 -5.57
N GLU A 16 -13.43 8.04 -6.87
CA GLU A 16 -12.68 6.96 -7.49
C GLU A 16 -11.16 7.22 -7.54
N TYR A 17 -10.68 8.36 -7.03
CA TYR A 17 -9.25 8.66 -6.96
C TYR A 17 -8.48 7.57 -6.18
N CYS A 18 -7.58 6.88 -6.89
CA CYS A 18 -6.79 5.74 -6.44
C CYS A 18 -7.61 4.54 -5.94
N TYR A 19 -8.83 4.32 -6.46
CA TYR A 19 -9.71 3.24 -6.02
C TYR A 19 -9.08 1.83 -6.12
N ALA A 20 -8.19 1.61 -7.09
CA ALA A 20 -7.46 0.35 -7.23
C ALA A 20 -6.69 -0.04 -5.96
N GLY A 21 -6.10 0.92 -5.24
CA GLY A 21 -5.40 0.66 -3.97
C GLY A 21 -6.32 0.08 -2.91
N LYS A 22 -7.54 0.63 -2.79
CA LYS A 22 -8.58 0.09 -1.89
C LYS A 22 -8.97 -1.34 -2.27
N VAL A 23 -9.18 -1.60 -3.57
CA VAL A 23 -9.58 -2.93 -4.07
C VAL A 23 -8.49 -3.97 -3.79
N ILE A 24 -7.22 -3.65 -4.05
CA ILE A 24 -6.10 -4.57 -3.83
C ILE A 24 -5.90 -4.82 -2.34
N SER A 25 -5.91 -3.77 -1.52
CA SER A 25 -5.79 -3.87 -0.06
C SER A 25 -6.83 -4.81 0.53
N ALA A 26 -8.11 -4.64 0.14
CA ALA A 26 -9.21 -5.47 0.60
C ALA A 26 -9.11 -6.92 0.09
N LYS A 27 -8.78 -7.14 -1.18
CA LYS A 27 -8.71 -8.49 -1.77
C LYS A 27 -7.54 -9.31 -1.26
N CYS A 28 -6.42 -8.65 -0.95
CA CYS A 28 -5.18 -9.33 -0.58
C CYS A 28 -4.89 -9.30 0.92
N ASP A 29 -5.74 -8.65 1.74
CA ASP A 29 -5.53 -8.47 3.18
C ASP A 29 -4.15 -7.84 3.49
N VAL A 30 -3.83 -6.76 2.78
CA VAL A 30 -2.57 -6.00 2.94
C VAL A 30 -2.85 -4.51 3.14
N PRO A 31 -2.01 -3.78 3.87
CA PRO A 31 -2.20 -2.35 4.11
C PRO A 31 -2.14 -1.52 2.82
N TYR A 32 -2.96 -0.47 2.78
CA TYR A 32 -2.90 0.57 1.76
C TYR A 32 -2.01 1.71 2.28
N LEU A 33 -0.76 1.74 1.82
CA LEU A 33 0.31 2.50 2.44
C LEU A 33 0.30 3.99 2.05
N TYR A 34 0.04 4.30 0.78
CA TYR A 34 0.08 5.67 0.28
C TYR A 34 -0.67 5.84 -1.04
N ARG A 35 -1.01 7.09 -1.40
CA ARG A 35 -1.60 7.41 -2.70
C ARG A 35 -1.10 8.76 -3.22
N PHE A 36 -0.86 8.85 -4.52
CA PHE A 36 -0.37 10.07 -5.16
C PHE A 36 -0.98 10.30 -6.55
N GLU A 37 -0.83 11.52 -7.07
CA GLU A 37 -1.45 11.93 -8.33
C GLU A 37 -0.48 11.83 -9.51
N LEU A 38 -0.94 11.25 -10.63
CA LEU A 38 -0.22 11.11 -11.89
C LEU A 38 1.16 10.47 -11.71
N MET A 39 2.21 11.25 -11.96
CA MET A 39 3.61 10.83 -11.82
C MET A 39 4.17 11.02 -10.40
N GLY A 40 3.39 11.65 -9.51
CA GLY A 40 3.83 12.07 -8.19
C GLY A 40 4.64 13.37 -8.22
N THR A 41 4.89 13.88 -7.03
CA THR A 41 5.70 15.05 -6.71
C THR A 41 6.95 14.62 -5.94
N ALA A 42 7.90 15.55 -5.74
CA ALA A 42 9.03 15.28 -4.86
C ALA A 42 8.59 14.97 -3.42
N GLU A 43 7.53 15.61 -2.95
CA GLU A 43 6.93 15.33 -1.64
C GLU A 43 6.35 13.91 -1.57
N ASP A 44 5.68 13.44 -2.62
CA ASP A 44 5.19 12.05 -2.67
C ASP A 44 6.34 11.04 -2.58
N VAL A 45 7.49 11.36 -3.18
CA VAL A 45 8.69 10.50 -3.10
C VAL A 45 9.21 10.44 -1.66
N GLU A 46 9.36 11.60 -1.00
CA GLU A 46 9.80 11.68 0.39
C GLU A 46 8.85 10.90 1.31
N GLN A 47 7.54 11.11 1.18
CA GLN A 47 6.53 10.43 1.99
C GLN A 47 6.50 8.90 1.78
N VAL A 48 6.70 8.44 0.54
CA VAL A 48 6.79 7.00 0.26
C VAL A 48 8.04 6.39 0.87
N LEU A 49 9.18 7.06 0.79
CA LEU A 49 10.44 6.57 1.36
C LEU A 49 10.35 6.48 2.89
N ASP A 50 9.91 7.57 3.54
CA ASP A 50 9.75 7.63 4.99
C ASP A 50 8.74 6.59 5.49
N GLY A 51 7.60 6.47 4.82
CA GLY A 51 6.57 5.48 5.15
C GLY A 51 7.03 4.04 4.96
N LEU A 52 7.87 3.75 3.95
CA LEU A 52 8.45 2.42 3.78
C LEU A 52 9.47 2.11 4.88
N ASP A 53 10.32 3.07 5.25
CA ASP A 53 11.28 2.91 6.35
C ASP A 53 10.57 2.64 7.69
N GLU A 54 9.43 3.28 7.94
CA GLU A 54 8.59 2.98 9.10
C GLU A 54 7.94 1.59 9.00
N PHE A 55 7.34 1.28 7.85
CA PHE A 55 6.64 0.00 7.62
C PHE A 55 7.53 -1.23 7.91
N TRP A 56 8.81 -1.17 7.55
CA TRP A 56 9.74 -2.28 7.77
C TRP A 56 10.22 -2.43 9.21
N LYS A 57 10.17 -1.38 10.04
CA LYS A 57 10.51 -1.47 11.47
C LYS A 57 9.50 -2.33 12.23
N ASP A 58 8.22 -2.18 11.89
CA ASP A 58 7.10 -2.81 12.58
C ASP A 58 6.63 -4.12 11.95
N THR A 59 7.32 -4.61 10.92
CA THR A 59 6.97 -5.88 10.26
C THR A 59 7.84 -7.03 10.79
N PRO A 60 7.47 -7.73 11.88
CA PRO A 60 7.96 -9.09 12.09
C PRO A 60 7.35 -9.94 10.98
N TRP A 61 8.19 -10.70 10.27
CA TRP A 61 7.76 -11.62 9.22
C TRP A 61 6.61 -12.53 9.72
N ARG A 62 5.35 -12.18 9.40
CA ARG A 62 4.23 -13.09 9.63
C ARG A 62 4.37 -14.25 8.65
N GLN A 63 4.68 -15.44 9.18
CA GLN A 63 4.57 -16.69 8.43
C GLN A 63 3.12 -16.83 7.92
N PRO A 64 2.91 -17.26 6.66
CA PRO A 64 1.57 -17.53 6.16
C PRO A 64 0.86 -18.51 7.11
N ARG A 65 -0.39 -18.20 7.48
CA ARG A 65 -1.26 -18.97 8.40
C ARG A 65 -1.59 -20.41 7.96
N GLN A 66 -0.95 -20.93 6.91
CA GLN A 66 -1.27 -22.23 6.32
C GLN A 66 -0.04 -23.14 6.29
N LEU A 67 0.38 -23.62 7.46
CA LEU A 67 1.16 -24.86 7.67
C LEU A 67 1.08 -25.30 9.16
N GLN A 68 0.00 -24.94 9.87
CA GLN A 68 -0.22 -25.26 11.29
C GLN A 68 -1.45 -26.14 11.55
N ASN A 69 -2.02 -26.76 10.51
CA ASN A 69 -2.95 -27.87 10.71
C ASN A 69 -2.16 -29.16 10.51
N GLN A 70 -1.72 -29.71 11.66
CA GLN A 70 -1.59 -31.14 11.87
C GLN A 70 -2.94 -31.83 11.62
#